data_AF-A0A7X8G999-F1
#
_entry.id   AF-A0A7X8G999-F1
#
_cell.length_a   1.000
_cell.length_b   1.000
_cell.length_c   1.000
_cell.angle_alpha   90.00
_cell.angle_beta   90.00
_cell.angle_gamma   90.00
#
_symmetry.space_group_name_H-M   'P 1'
#
loop_
_entity.id
_entity.type
_entity.pdbx_description
1 polymer ?
#
loop_
_entity_poly.entity_id
_entity_poly.type
_entity_poly.pdbx_seq_one_letter_code
_entity_poly.pdbx_strand_id
1 'polypeptide(L)'
;RQKEFAKQRLITAMENYRWRVGTGFLSTPFILYVLADINIDYAYRLLENEECPGWLFIPKSGATTVWEAWEGNSTYSKGIASLNHYSKGAMVSWLFDTACGINVNGKNHFLIAPKPGGTLTFAEAEYNSQYGTVCCRWEKENSGIYYKVIVPANTEATFVYPSGKTVSLGPGIHSLCK
;
A
#
# COMPACT_ATOMS: atom_id res chain seq x y z
N ARG A 1 24.49 -10.77 -5.12
CA ARG A 1 24.86 -11.59 -3.94
C ARG A 1 24.47 -10.93 -2.61
N GLN A 2 24.91 -9.70 -2.30
CA GLN A 2 24.54 -9.02 -1.04
C GLN A 2 23.05 -8.68 -0.92
N LYS A 3 22.41 -8.16 -1.98
CA LYS A 3 20.96 -7.85 -1.98
C LYS A 3 20.11 -9.08 -1.66
N GLU A 4 20.43 -10.23 -2.24
CA GLU A 4 19.69 -11.47 -2.02
C GLU A 4 19.83 -11.98 -0.58
N PHE A 5 21.05 -11.93 -0.05
CA PHE A 5 21.30 -12.27 1.36
C PHE A 5 20.53 -11.33 2.32
N ALA A 6 20.47 -10.03 2.01
CA ALA A 6 19.71 -9.06 2.79
C ALA A 6 18.20 -9.33 2.72
N LYS A 7 17.65 -9.67 1.55
CA LYS A 7 16.25 -10.09 1.39
C LYS A 7 15.93 -11.30 2.27
N GLN A 8 16.76 -12.35 2.21
CA GLN A 8 16.53 -13.55 3.02
C GLN A 8 16.56 -13.24 4.52
N ARG A 9 17.51 -12.41 4.98
CA ARG A 9 17.57 -11.98 6.39
C ARG A 9 16.35 -11.16 6.81
N LEU A 10 15.84 -10.31 5.92
CA LEU A 10 14.61 -9.55 6.17
C LEU A 10 13.42 -10.49 6.33
N ILE A 11 13.25 -11.46 5.44
CA ILE A 11 12.17 -12.45 5.51
C ILE A 11 12.26 -13.23 6.83
N THR A 12 13.43 -13.76 7.18
CA THR A 12 13.63 -14.47 8.46
C THR A 12 13.34 -13.57 9.66
N ALA A 13 13.69 -12.29 9.62
CA ALA A 13 13.35 -11.35 10.69
C ALA A 13 11.83 -11.13 10.80
N MET A 14 11.11 -11.01 9.66
CA MET A 14 9.66 -10.90 9.65
C MET A 14 9.00 -12.16 10.21
N GLU A 15 9.46 -13.35 9.83
CA GLU A 15 8.96 -14.63 10.35
C GLU A 15 9.16 -14.73 11.87
N ASN A 16 10.37 -14.46 12.36
CA ASN A 16 10.70 -14.48 13.79
C ASN A 16 9.89 -13.45 14.59
N TYR A 17 9.50 -12.34 13.97
CA TYR A 17 8.68 -11.30 14.60
C TYR A 17 7.18 -11.45 14.33
N ARG A 18 6.76 -12.60 13.77
CA ARG A 18 5.37 -12.96 13.43
C ARG A 18 4.69 -11.93 12.53
N TRP A 19 5.44 -11.35 11.60
CA TRP A 19 4.96 -10.37 10.63
C TRP A 19 4.35 -9.12 11.27
N ARG A 20 4.86 -8.72 12.44
CA ARG A 20 4.55 -7.45 13.09
C ARG A 20 5.52 -6.37 12.63
N VAL A 21 5.15 -5.10 12.81
CA VAL A 21 5.96 -3.97 12.37
C VAL A 21 7.17 -3.79 13.29
N GLY A 22 8.36 -4.15 12.80
CA GLY A 22 9.62 -3.98 13.52
C GLY A 22 10.36 -2.67 13.23
N THR A 23 9.79 -1.78 12.41
CA THR A 23 10.45 -0.55 11.94
C THR A 23 10.12 0.67 12.80
N GLY A 24 11.07 1.62 12.82
CA GLY A 24 10.90 2.94 13.42
C GLY A 24 10.68 4.02 12.37
N PHE A 25 10.64 5.28 12.82
CA PHE A 25 10.28 6.46 12.01
C PHE A 25 10.90 6.50 10.61
N LEU A 26 12.22 6.24 10.51
CA LEU A 26 12.96 6.37 9.24
C LEU A 26 12.73 5.21 8.27
N SER A 27 12.22 4.06 8.73
CA SER A 27 12.09 2.85 7.91
C SER A 27 10.65 2.42 7.68
N THR A 28 9.70 2.84 8.52
CA THR A 28 8.27 2.58 8.34
C THR A 28 7.73 3.03 6.98
N PRO A 29 8.12 4.19 6.40
CA PRO A 29 7.65 4.59 5.07
C PRO A 29 8.03 3.63 3.94
N PHE A 30 9.08 2.81 4.11
CA PHE A 30 9.66 2.02 3.02
C PHE A 30 9.36 0.52 3.10
N ILE A 31 9.03 -0.01 4.27
CA ILE A 31 9.00 -1.46 4.50
C ILE A 31 8.01 -2.20 3.58
N LEU A 32 6.82 -1.62 3.34
CA LEU A 32 5.85 -2.25 2.44
C LEU A 32 6.31 -2.28 0.98
N TYR A 33 6.99 -1.24 0.51
CA TYR A 33 7.57 -1.22 -0.84
C TYR A 33 8.64 -2.30 -0.99
N VAL A 34 9.56 -2.40 -0.02
CA VAL A 34 10.62 -3.41 -0.02
C VAL A 34 10.04 -4.82 0.00
N LEU A 35 9.01 -5.07 0.82
CA LEU A 35 8.34 -6.37 0.87
C LEU A 35 7.59 -6.66 -0.43
N ALA A 36 6.87 -5.68 -0.99
CA ALA A 36 6.12 -5.84 -2.24
C ALA A 36 7.01 -6.14 -3.45
N ASP A 37 8.25 -5.64 -3.45
CA ASP A 37 9.28 -5.96 -4.46
C ASP A 37 9.86 -7.38 -4.31
N ILE A 38 9.73 -7.98 -3.13
CA ILE A 38 10.11 -9.37 -2.87
C ILE A 38 8.95 -10.29 -3.22
N ASN A 39 7.80 -10.07 -2.57
CA ASN A 39 6.54 -10.74 -2.78
C ASN A 39 5.42 -9.85 -2.23
N ILE A 40 4.42 -9.55 -3.06
CA ILE A 40 3.28 -8.71 -2.67
C ILE A 40 2.55 -9.25 -1.42
N ASP A 41 2.47 -10.58 -1.26
CA ASP A 41 1.81 -11.21 -0.12
C ASP A 41 2.49 -10.88 1.20
N TYR A 42 3.81 -10.65 1.19
CA TYR A 42 4.57 -10.26 2.37
C TYR A 42 4.22 -8.84 2.83
N ALA A 43 3.99 -7.92 1.89
CA ALA A 43 3.56 -6.57 2.21
C ALA A 43 2.16 -6.59 2.84
N TYR A 44 1.20 -7.29 2.22
CA TYR A 44 -0.14 -7.41 2.77
C TYR A 44 -0.17 -8.16 4.11
N ARG A 45 0.64 -9.21 4.29
CA ARG A 45 0.74 -9.92 5.57
C ARG A 45 1.22 -9.04 6.72
N LEU A 46 2.14 -8.12 6.45
CA LEU A 46 2.57 -7.12 7.45
C LEU A 46 1.49 -6.05 7.68
N LEU A 47 0.88 -5.56 6.59
CA LEU A 47 -0.15 -4.52 6.62
C LEU A 47 -1.39 -4.95 7.40
N GLU A 48 -1.87 -6.17 7.14
CA GLU A 48 -3.09 -6.75 7.70
C GLU A 48 -2.87 -7.39 9.09
N ASN A 49 -1.67 -7.27 9.65
CA ASN A 49 -1.40 -7.79 11.00
C ASN A 49 -2.07 -6.91 12.07
N GLU A 50 -2.85 -7.56 12.93
CA GLU A 50 -3.64 -6.92 13.98
C GLU A 50 -2.94 -6.92 15.35
N GLU A 51 -1.80 -7.61 15.49
CA GLU A 51 -1.03 -7.65 16.73
C GLU A 51 -0.17 -6.40 16.92
N CYS A 52 0.05 -5.98 18.17
CA CYS A 52 1.02 -4.93 18.49
C CYS A 52 2.46 -5.45 18.35
N PRO A 53 3.37 -4.72 17.70
CA PRO A 53 3.16 -3.46 16.95
C PRO A 53 2.59 -3.68 15.53
N GLY A 54 1.62 -2.86 15.12
CA GLY A 54 0.99 -2.97 13.79
C GLY A 54 0.04 -1.82 13.46
N TRP A 55 -0.26 -1.65 12.17
CA TRP A 55 -1.19 -0.60 11.71
C TRP A 55 -2.64 -0.91 12.06
N LEU A 56 -3.09 -2.17 11.93
CA LEU A 56 -4.46 -2.55 12.31
C LEU A 56 -4.63 -2.68 13.83
N PHE A 57 -3.54 -2.89 14.59
CA PHE A 57 -3.59 -2.84 16.05
C PHE A 57 -4.08 -1.49 16.58
N ILE A 58 -3.64 -0.37 15.98
CA ILE A 58 -3.98 1.00 16.40
C ILE A 58 -5.51 1.24 16.41
N PRO A 59 -6.25 1.10 15.29
CA PRO A 59 -7.70 1.28 15.29
C PRO A 59 -8.43 0.18 16.08
N LYS A 60 -7.92 -1.07 16.12
CA LYS A 60 -8.49 -2.11 16.99
C LYS A 60 -8.39 -1.78 18.48
N SER A 61 -7.44 -0.93 18.86
CA SER A 61 -7.28 -0.40 20.21
C SER A 61 -8.10 0.88 20.47
N GLY A 62 -9.03 1.24 19.58
CA GLY A 62 -9.93 2.39 19.73
C GLY A 62 -9.38 3.72 19.22
N ALA A 63 -8.26 3.71 18.52
CA ALA A 63 -7.70 4.93 17.95
C ALA A 63 -8.52 5.47 16.77
N THR A 64 -8.68 6.79 16.71
CA THR A 64 -9.22 7.51 15.54
C THR A 64 -8.16 8.31 14.78
N THR A 65 -6.93 8.33 15.30
CA THR A 65 -5.74 8.99 14.74
C THR A 65 -4.53 8.04 14.84
N VAL A 66 -3.47 8.33 14.08
CA VAL A 66 -2.23 7.54 14.16
C VAL A 66 -1.45 7.92 15.43
N TRP A 67 -0.93 6.93 16.15
CA TRP A 67 -0.18 7.14 17.40
C TRP A 67 1.34 7.20 17.19
N GLU A 68 2.02 7.96 18.04
CA GLU A 68 3.49 8.06 18.05
C GLU A 68 4.15 6.74 18.48
N ALA A 69 3.66 6.13 19.57
CA ALA A 69 4.04 4.78 20.01
C ALA A 69 3.06 3.75 19.44
N TRP A 70 3.51 2.52 19.15
CA TRP A 70 2.62 1.51 18.55
C TRP A 70 1.60 1.03 19.57
N GLU A 71 2.01 1.00 20.84
CA GLU A 71 1.24 0.62 22.01
C GLU A 71 0.44 1.79 22.63
N GLY A 72 0.51 3.00 22.07
CA GLY A 72 -0.08 4.21 22.66
C GLY A 72 0.44 4.45 24.08
N ASN A 73 -0.47 4.76 25.02
CA ASN A 73 -0.15 4.98 26.45
C ASN A 73 -0.28 3.71 27.32
N SER A 74 -0.44 2.53 26.72
CA SER A 74 -0.64 1.27 27.47
C SER A 74 0.58 0.82 28.27
N THR A 75 1.77 1.38 28.01
CA THR A 75 2.99 1.09 28.78
C THR A 75 3.40 2.29 29.62
N TYR A 76 2.90 2.34 30.86
CA TYR A 76 3.23 3.39 31.85
C TYR A 76 4.75 3.60 32.05
N SER A 77 5.58 2.58 31.82
CA SER A 77 7.03 2.65 31.99
C SER A 77 7.78 3.41 30.89
N LYS A 78 7.12 3.76 29.77
CA LYS A 78 7.74 4.43 28.62
C LYS A 78 7.39 5.92 28.49
N GLY A 79 6.59 6.46 29.41
CA GLY A 79 6.10 7.84 29.36
C GLY A 79 4.82 8.00 28.54
N ILE A 80 4.41 9.24 28.32
CA ILE A 80 3.20 9.59 27.55
C ILE A 80 3.61 9.78 26.09
N ALA A 81 3.01 9.02 25.18
CA ALA A 81 3.18 9.17 23.74
C ALA A 81 2.02 9.99 23.15
N SER A 82 2.29 10.79 22.12
CA SER A 82 1.22 11.47 21.39
C SER A 82 0.29 10.45 20.72
N LEU A 83 -1.02 10.63 20.90
CA LEU A 83 -2.04 9.84 20.23
C LEU A 83 -2.45 10.44 18.87
N ASN A 84 -1.72 11.45 18.37
CA ASN A 84 -1.97 12.06 17.07
C ASN A 84 -0.64 12.48 16.41
N HIS A 85 0.02 11.52 15.78
CA HIS A 85 1.33 11.67 15.15
C HIS A 85 1.34 10.96 13.78
N TYR A 86 1.43 11.73 12.70
CA TYR A 86 1.20 11.25 11.34
C TYR A 86 2.23 10.23 10.81
N SER A 87 3.41 10.14 11.45
CA SER A 87 4.57 9.45 10.89
C SER A 87 4.33 8.01 10.44
N LYS A 88 3.63 7.21 11.24
CA LYS A 88 3.31 5.82 10.89
C LYS A 88 2.17 5.72 9.86
N GLY A 89 1.46 6.82 9.63
CA GLY A 89 0.49 6.99 8.56
C GLY A 89 1.14 7.09 7.18
N ALA A 90 2.48 7.19 7.08
CA ALA A 90 3.20 7.15 5.80
C ALA A 90 2.87 5.92 4.94
N MET A 91 2.44 4.83 5.58
CA MET A 91 1.90 3.64 4.93
C MET A 91 0.78 3.95 3.93
N VAL A 92 -0.04 4.97 4.19
CA VAL A 92 -1.16 5.34 3.32
C VAL A 92 -0.71 5.59 1.88
N SER A 93 0.49 6.16 1.65
CA SER A 93 1.02 6.33 0.28
C SER A 93 1.03 5.01 -0.49
N TRP A 94 1.43 3.92 0.16
CA TRP A 94 1.49 2.58 -0.43
C TRP A 94 0.11 2.06 -0.84
N LEU A 95 -0.95 2.43 -0.12
CA LEU A 95 -2.32 2.08 -0.51
C LEU A 95 -2.70 2.75 -1.84
N PHE A 96 -2.30 4.01 -2.04
CA PHE A 96 -2.60 4.75 -3.26
C PHE A 96 -1.72 4.31 -4.43
N ASP A 97 -0.39 4.35 -4.25
CA ASP A 97 0.57 4.19 -5.34
C ASP A 97 0.91 2.73 -5.67
N THR A 98 0.60 1.78 -4.77
CA THR A 98 0.94 0.37 -4.93
C THR A 98 -0.28 -0.53 -4.88
N ALA A 99 -1.10 -0.48 -3.81
CA ALA A 99 -2.29 -1.32 -3.74
C ALA A 99 -3.30 -0.95 -4.86
N CYS A 100 -3.61 0.34 -5.01
CA CYS A 100 -4.42 0.87 -6.11
C CYS A 100 -3.58 1.35 -7.31
N GLY A 101 -2.27 1.48 -7.15
CA GLY A 101 -1.34 1.66 -8.27
C GLY A 101 -1.30 3.05 -8.90
N ILE A 102 -1.89 4.08 -8.31
CA ILE A 102 -2.00 5.42 -8.92
C ILE A 102 -0.71 6.20 -8.72
N ASN A 103 0.00 6.46 -9.82
CA ASN A 103 1.25 7.22 -9.82
C ASN A 103 1.17 8.37 -10.84
N VAL A 104 1.55 9.57 -10.44
CA VAL A 104 1.73 10.70 -11.37
C VAL A 104 3.09 10.54 -12.03
N ASN A 105 3.11 10.25 -13.34
CA ASN A 105 4.33 9.96 -14.07
C ASN A 105 4.47 10.89 -15.27
N GLY A 106 5.04 12.07 -15.03
CA GLY A 106 5.25 13.11 -16.03
C GLY A 106 4.11 14.12 -16.12
N LYS A 107 4.16 14.98 -17.15
CA LYS A 107 3.13 15.97 -17.42
C LYS A 107 1.99 15.31 -18.20
N ASN A 108 0.75 15.50 -17.73
CA ASN A 108 -0.47 14.95 -18.36
C ASN A 108 -0.48 13.42 -18.48
N HIS A 109 0.29 12.69 -17.67
CA HIS A 109 0.38 11.25 -17.79
C HIS A 109 0.40 10.56 -16.42
N PHE A 110 -0.35 9.46 -16.31
CA PHE A 110 -0.43 8.62 -15.13
C PHE A 110 0.14 7.23 -15.40
N LEU A 111 0.80 6.65 -14.39
CA LEU A 111 1.12 5.23 -14.36
C LEU A 111 0.12 4.56 -13.41
N ILE A 112 -0.63 3.58 -13.90
CA ILE A 112 -1.62 2.83 -13.13
C ILE A 112 -1.12 1.39 -13.02
N ALA A 113 -0.52 1.04 -11.89
CA ALA A 113 0.13 -0.26 -11.67
C ALA A 113 -0.38 -0.93 -10.38
N PRO A 114 -1.67 -1.29 -10.29
CA PRO A 114 -2.25 -1.86 -9.09
C PRO A 114 -1.62 -3.21 -8.76
N LYS A 115 -1.40 -3.46 -7.46
CA LYS A 115 -0.96 -4.74 -6.92
C LYS A 115 -2.03 -5.33 -5.99
N PRO A 116 -3.06 -5.99 -6.54
CA PRO A 116 -4.02 -6.75 -5.74
C PRO A 116 -3.30 -7.81 -4.89
N GLY A 117 -3.74 -8.00 -3.66
CA GLY A 117 -3.13 -8.99 -2.76
C GLY A 117 -3.86 -9.08 -1.43
N GLY A 118 -3.28 -9.81 -0.48
CA GLY A 118 -3.84 -9.95 0.87
C GLY A 118 -5.22 -10.58 0.92
N THR A 119 -5.93 -10.35 2.03
CA THR A 119 -7.31 -10.80 2.23
C THR A 119 -8.35 -9.91 1.57
N LEU A 120 -7.95 -8.72 1.11
CA LEU A 120 -8.83 -7.79 0.41
C LEU A 120 -9.44 -8.42 -0.85
N THR A 121 -10.76 -8.31 -1.01
CA THR A 121 -11.49 -8.74 -2.22
C THR A 121 -11.54 -7.65 -3.27
N PHE A 122 -11.48 -6.38 -2.86
CA PHE A 122 -11.34 -5.23 -3.75
C PHE A 122 -10.55 -4.11 -3.07
N ALA A 123 -10.03 -3.17 -3.85
CA ALA A 123 -9.60 -1.87 -3.36
C ALA A 123 -9.88 -0.80 -4.43
N GLU A 124 -10.14 0.43 -3.97
CA GLU A 124 -10.40 1.58 -4.82
C GLU A 124 -9.71 2.81 -4.23
N ALA A 125 -9.06 3.59 -5.07
CA ALA A 125 -8.55 4.90 -4.69
C ALA A 125 -8.86 5.92 -5.78
N GLU A 126 -9.07 7.15 -5.34
CA GLU A 126 -9.27 8.31 -6.20
C GLU A 126 -8.24 9.39 -5.84
N TYR A 127 -7.66 10.00 -6.87
CA TYR A 127 -6.75 11.13 -6.71
C TYR A 127 -7.25 12.31 -7.55
N ASN A 128 -7.58 13.40 -6.86
CA ASN A 128 -8.00 14.66 -7.49
C ASN A 128 -6.77 15.43 -7.95
N SER A 129 -6.31 15.11 -9.16
CA SER A 129 -5.19 15.80 -9.78
C SER A 129 -5.62 17.17 -10.33
N GLN A 130 -4.64 17.99 -10.74
CA GLN A 130 -4.90 19.24 -11.44
C GLN A 130 -5.61 19.07 -12.81
N TYR A 131 -5.65 17.86 -13.35
CA TYR A 131 -6.34 17.56 -14.62
C TYR A 131 -7.74 16.96 -14.42
N GLY A 132 -8.14 16.70 -13.17
CA GLY A 132 -9.36 15.99 -12.81
C GLY A 132 -9.06 14.70 -12.04
N THR A 133 -10.12 13.96 -11.72
CA THR A 133 -10.03 12.73 -10.93
C THR A 133 -9.45 11.58 -11.75
N VAL A 134 -8.38 10.98 -11.24
CA VAL A 134 -7.91 9.65 -11.65
C VAL A 134 -8.36 8.64 -10.61
N CYS A 135 -8.91 7.52 -11.06
CA CYS A 135 -9.39 6.46 -10.19
C CYS A 135 -8.83 5.12 -10.65
N CYS A 136 -8.48 4.25 -9.71
CA CYS A 136 -8.23 2.85 -9.98
C CYS A 136 -8.94 2.00 -8.92
N ARG A 137 -9.79 1.10 -9.41
CA ARG A 137 -10.39 0.02 -8.65
C ARG A 137 -9.94 -1.30 -9.22
N TRP A 138 -9.64 -2.25 -8.34
CA TRP A 138 -9.56 -3.66 -8.71
C TRP A 138 -10.47 -4.48 -7.82
N GLU A 139 -10.94 -5.61 -8.35
CA GLU A 139 -11.82 -6.54 -7.67
C GLU A 139 -11.46 -7.98 -8.09
N LYS A 140 -11.27 -8.85 -7.09
CA LYS A 140 -10.99 -10.27 -7.29
C LYS A 140 -12.32 -10.99 -7.53
N GLU A 141 -12.46 -11.59 -8.69
CA GLU A 141 -13.59 -12.44 -9.05
C GLU A 141 -13.12 -13.90 -9.25
N ASN A 142 -14.06 -14.84 -9.35
CA ASN A 142 -13.73 -16.25 -9.58
C ASN A 142 -12.97 -16.48 -10.90
N SER A 143 -13.22 -15.63 -11.90
CA SER A 143 -12.65 -15.69 -13.25
C SER A 143 -11.30 -14.98 -13.38
N GLY A 144 -10.87 -14.23 -12.36
CA GLY A 144 -9.66 -13.40 -12.45
C GLY A 144 -9.78 -12.10 -11.68
N ILE A 145 -9.07 -11.06 -12.14
CA ILE A 145 -9.11 -9.74 -11.52
C ILE A 145 -9.69 -8.74 -12.52
N TYR A 146 -10.78 -8.10 -12.12
CA TYR A 146 -11.39 -7.00 -12.85
C TYR A 146 -10.80 -5.67 -12.39
N TYR A 147 -10.59 -4.75 -13.33
CA TYR A 147 -10.12 -3.40 -13.05
C TYR A 147 -11.02 -2.38 -13.70
N LYS A 148 -11.27 -1.28 -12.97
CA LYS A 148 -11.90 -0.07 -13.48
C LYS A 148 -10.94 1.10 -13.30
N VAL A 149 -10.65 1.81 -14.38
CA VAL A 149 -9.72 2.96 -14.37
C VAL A 149 -10.42 4.17 -14.96
N ILE A 150 -10.33 5.31 -14.28
CA ILE A 150 -10.80 6.60 -14.79
C ILE A 150 -9.57 7.45 -15.12
N VAL A 151 -9.46 7.87 -16.37
CA VAL A 151 -8.40 8.75 -16.85
C VAL A 151 -9.01 10.12 -17.18
N PRO A 152 -8.55 11.21 -16.56
CA PRO A 152 -9.12 12.53 -16.79
C PRO A 152 -8.87 13.04 -18.21
N ALA A 153 -9.69 14.01 -18.65
CA ALA A 153 -9.54 14.67 -19.94
C ALA A 153 -8.14 15.30 -20.10
N ASN A 154 -7.66 15.37 -21.34
CA ASN A 154 -6.33 15.89 -21.69
C ASN A 154 -5.14 15.17 -21.02
N THR A 155 -5.35 13.94 -20.54
CA THR A 155 -4.30 13.08 -19.99
C THR A 155 -4.32 11.69 -20.61
N GLU A 156 -3.22 10.98 -20.45
CA GLU A 156 -3.09 9.57 -20.80
C GLU A 156 -2.68 8.76 -19.58
N ALA A 157 -2.90 7.45 -19.61
CA ALA A 157 -2.38 6.55 -18.60
C ALA A 157 -1.72 5.33 -19.23
N THR A 158 -0.64 4.87 -18.61
CA THR A 158 -0.08 3.53 -18.85
C THR A 158 -0.58 2.62 -17.75
N PHE A 159 -1.41 1.65 -18.09
CA PHE A 159 -1.81 0.58 -17.18
C PHE A 159 -0.79 -0.56 -17.22
N VAL A 160 -0.37 -1.05 -16.05
CA VAL A 160 0.57 -2.16 -15.90
C VAL A 160 -0.10 -3.26 -15.08
N TYR A 161 -0.36 -4.40 -15.72
CA TYR A 161 -0.84 -5.58 -15.02
C TYR A 161 0.23 -6.10 -14.06
N PRO A 162 -0.14 -6.85 -13.00
CA PRO A 162 0.83 -7.51 -12.13
C PRO A 162 1.84 -8.45 -12.85
N SER A 163 1.51 -8.91 -14.06
CA SER A 163 2.43 -9.70 -14.91
C SER A 163 3.46 -8.85 -15.67
N GLY A 164 3.42 -7.53 -15.57
CA GLY A 164 4.27 -6.60 -16.33
C GLY A 164 3.77 -6.26 -17.73
N LYS A 165 2.66 -6.86 -18.19
CA LYS A 165 2.00 -6.46 -19.45
C LYS A 165 1.49 -5.03 -19.32
N THR A 166 1.68 -4.21 -20.35
CA THR A 166 1.26 -2.81 -20.37
C THR A 166 0.15 -2.55 -21.39
N VAL A 167 -0.69 -1.56 -21.12
CA VAL A 167 -1.75 -1.06 -22.01
C VAL A 167 -1.78 0.47 -21.89
N SER A 168 -1.86 1.17 -23.03
CA SER A 168 -2.08 2.61 -23.05
C SER A 168 -3.58 2.91 -23.00
N LEU A 169 -3.97 3.85 -22.15
CA LEU A 169 -5.35 4.30 -21.93
C LEU A 169 -5.42 5.80 -22.22
N GLY A 170 -6.32 6.20 -23.12
CA GLY A 170 -6.70 7.61 -23.29
C GLY A 170 -7.65 8.08 -22.20
N PRO A 171 -8.17 9.32 -22.29
CA PRO A 171 -9.22 9.82 -21.39
C PRO A 171 -10.47 8.94 -21.39
N GLY A 172 -11.14 8.85 -20.24
CA GLY A 172 -12.43 8.16 -20.08
C GLY A 172 -12.42 7.07 -19.02
N ILE A 173 -13.47 6.25 -19.03
CA ILE A 173 -13.66 5.12 -18.12
C ILE A 173 -13.28 3.84 -18.87
N HIS A 174 -12.38 3.05 -18.28
CA HIS A 174 -11.85 1.82 -18.87
C HIS A 174 -12.15 0.64 -17.97
N SER A 175 -12.56 -0.46 -18.59
CA SER A 175 -12.77 -1.76 -17.95
C SER A 175 -11.74 -2.76 -18.49
N LEU A 176 -10.98 -3.37 -17.60
CA LEU A 176 -9.93 -4.32 -17.95
C LEU A 176 -10.15 -5.61 -17.17
N CYS A 177 -9.87 -6.75 -17.80
CA CYS A 177 -9.93 -8.06 -17.16
C CYS A 177 -8.59 -8.77 -17.35
N LYS A 178 -8.22 -9.60 -16.37
CA LYS A 178 -7.11 -10.54 -16.46
C LYS A 178 -7.52 -11.88 -15.86
#